data_AF-A0A1L6ZFZ5-F1
#
_entry.id   AF-A0A1L6ZFZ5-F1
#
_cell.length_a   1.000
_cell.length_b   1.000
_cell.length_c   1.000
_cell.angle_alpha   90.00
_cell.angle_beta   90.00
_cell.angle_gamma   90.00
#
_symmetry.space_group_name_H-M   'P 1'
#
loop_
_entity.id
_entity.type
_entity.pdbx_description
1 polymer ?
#
loop_
_entity_poly.entity_id
_entity_poly.type
_entity_poly.pdbx_seq_one_letter_code
_entity_poly.pdbx_strand_id
1 'polypeptide(L)'
;MKKLICLAAVMLFFSFASYAYAGSIGDEPGTPGKWFKGEEPVQKDESKPPLVFVHGINSSSSTWFDRNDMAKQAVLNGYESAFIDLYPDQDTKKNGKLLAEKLKEIYDVFGRKLIVIGHSKGGVDTQSALVYHDAHPYVEKVITLGSPHYGTPLADLAYSKGGSWLAEILGQKSDALYSLQTGLMAAFRSETDKLEKFPQKYITYSGSEWGTFGGVLYLGGMYLKSFGANDGAVTVSSTRLSYANNILTGKWDHNSIKNGTSMFPVFQHQLLANAASAEKENIESPNSTELNTDVYVKGGESEKEKTEAFYVEEGTNGLSIQWLNESHEARPEIIAPNGDVLTNLKTSEASFPYEGAFSHHVQINKPVPGKWTIRSNSGKKAPYLLLVSFDSPLNDEIKAEAAKSGDDASTHSSGLIKRLSKKVETFYFKDAQKDHPLKTTASSAVELKKEGAYSVTVHYTGLTASGTSAFNRTVIRTLYVDQDGNIHGDIPY
;
A
#
# COMPACT_ATOMS: atom_id res chain seq x y z
N MET A 1 -22.02 -26.40 60.11
CA MET A 1 -22.23 -27.71 59.46
C MET A 1 -22.94 -27.51 58.13
N LYS A 2 -22.38 -28.07 57.04
CA LYS A 2 -22.99 -28.40 55.73
C LYS A 2 -23.50 -27.20 54.88
N LYS A 3 -22.78 -26.79 53.82
CA LYS A 3 -22.60 -27.37 52.46
C LYS A 3 -23.70 -26.95 51.47
N LEU A 4 -23.25 -26.28 50.39
CA LEU A 4 -23.68 -26.28 48.97
C LEU A 4 -25.18 -26.05 48.67
N ILE A 5 -25.55 -25.26 47.66
CA ILE A 5 -25.47 -25.63 46.24
C ILE A 5 -25.33 -24.37 45.35
N CYS A 6 -24.38 -24.44 44.41
CA CYS A 6 -24.23 -23.55 43.28
C CYS A 6 -25.35 -23.75 42.25
N LEU A 7 -25.92 -22.65 41.74
CA LEU A 7 -26.43 -22.58 40.38
C LEU A 7 -25.91 -21.26 39.77
N ALA A 8 -24.82 -21.35 39.02
CA ALA A 8 -24.35 -20.27 38.15
C ALA A 8 -25.00 -20.47 36.78
N ALA A 9 -26.05 -19.71 36.50
CA ALA A 9 -26.56 -19.56 35.14
C ALA A 9 -25.66 -18.56 34.40
N VAL A 10 -24.68 -19.06 33.66
CA VAL A 10 -23.94 -18.26 32.69
C VAL A 10 -24.84 -18.08 31.48
N MET A 11 -25.56 -16.96 31.41
CA MET A 11 -26.07 -16.49 30.12
C MET A 11 -24.86 -16.02 29.31
N LEU A 12 -24.45 -16.85 28.35
CA LEU A 12 -23.64 -16.42 27.21
C LEU A 12 -24.49 -15.44 26.39
N PHE A 13 -24.36 -14.14 26.67
CA PHE A 13 -24.62 -13.13 25.66
C PHE A 13 -23.50 -13.24 24.63
N PHE A 14 -23.76 -13.98 23.56
CA PHE A 14 -23.07 -13.75 22.29
C PHE A 14 -23.46 -12.35 21.82
N SER A 15 -22.72 -11.36 22.30
CA SER A 15 -22.66 -10.06 21.66
C SER A 15 -22.01 -10.29 20.30
N PHE A 16 -22.82 -10.56 19.28
CA PHE A 16 -22.44 -10.22 17.92
C PHE A 16 -22.17 -8.72 17.96
N ALA A 17 -20.89 -8.36 18.08
CA ALA A 17 -20.44 -7.02 17.76
C ALA A 17 -20.72 -6.87 16.27
N SER A 18 -21.88 -6.31 15.95
CA SER A 18 -22.13 -5.69 14.68
C SER A 18 -21.06 -4.62 14.55
N TYR A 19 -19.98 -4.93 13.84
CA TYR A 19 -19.05 -3.94 13.34
C TYR A 19 -19.85 -3.08 12.36
N ALA A 20 -20.52 -2.07 12.89
CA ALA A 20 -21.05 -1.00 12.09
C ALA A 20 -19.85 -0.33 11.45
N TYR A 21 -19.74 -0.46 10.12
CA TYR A 21 -18.92 0.41 9.28
C TYR A 21 -19.48 1.83 9.44
N ALA A 22 -19.07 2.50 10.52
CA ALA A 22 -19.43 3.87 10.80
C ALA A 22 -18.53 4.76 9.94
N GLY A 23 -19.07 5.24 8.82
CA GLY A 23 -18.50 6.35 8.04
C GLY A 23 -17.13 6.07 7.43
N SER A 24 -17.09 5.23 6.40
CA SER A 24 -16.01 5.26 5.41
C SER A 24 -16.61 5.66 4.08
N ILE A 25 -15.98 6.62 3.39
CA ILE A 25 -16.19 6.91 1.98
C ILE A 25 -15.61 5.72 1.19
N GLY A 26 -16.27 4.56 1.28
CA GLY A 26 -15.91 3.30 0.62
C GLY A 26 -17.02 2.84 -0.31
N ASP A 27 -16.69 1.94 -1.23
CA ASP A 27 -17.67 1.23 -2.04
C ASP A 27 -18.53 0.32 -1.15
N GLU A 28 -19.82 0.16 -1.45
CA GLU A 28 -20.64 -0.84 -0.73
C GLU A 28 -20.01 -2.23 -0.90
N PRO A 29 -19.96 -3.06 0.16
CA PRO A 29 -19.37 -4.38 0.06
C PRO A 29 -20.16 -5.22 -0.95
N GLY A 30 -19.47 -5.64 -2.01
CA GLY A 30 -20.01 -6.51 -3.04
C GLY A 30 -20.31 -7.92 -2.53
N THR A 31 -20.89 -8.76 -3.38
CA THR A 31 -21.10 -10.18 -3.06
C THR A 31 -20.08 -11.04 -3.80
N PRO A 32 -19.01 -11.55 -3.15
CA PRO A 32 -17.95 -12.27 -3.84
C PRO A 32 -18.47 -13.41 -4.74
N GLY A 33 -18.04 -13.41 -6.00
CA GLY A 33 -18.46 -14.35 -7.03
C GLY A 33 -19.70 -13.95 -7.80
N LYS A 34 -20.42 -12.90 -7.37
CA LYS A 34 -21.47 -12.29 -8.17
C LYS A 34 -20.83 -11.46 -9.28
N TRP A 35 -21.42 -11.54 -10.46
CA TRP A 35 -21.15 -10.61 -11.54
C TRP A 35 -22.46 -10.29 -12.24
N PHE A 36 -22.48 -9.20 -13.01
CA PHE A 36 -23.62 -8.83 -13.84
C PHE A 36 -23.17 -8.19 -15.15
N LYS A 37 -24.00 -8.33 -16.18
CA LYS A 37 -23.83 -7.65 -17.47
C LYS A 37 -24.15 -6.16 -17.28
N GLY A 38 -23.33 -5.30 -17.87
CA GLY A 38 -23.59 -3.87 -17.96
C GLY A 38 -24.78 -3.52 -18.85
N GLU A 39 -25.12 -2.24 -18.89
CA GLU A 39 -26.11 -1.72 -19.85
C GLU A 39 -25.67 -1.99 -21.30
N GLU A 40 -26.64 -2.16 -22.19
CA GLU A 40 -26.37 -2.41 -23.60
C GLU A 40 -25.71 -1.18 -24.26
N PRO A 41 -24.74 -1.36 -25.17
CA PRO A 41 -24.06 -0.24 -25.80
C PRO A 41 -24.98 0.56 -26.72
N VAL A 42 -24.75 1.87 -26.85
CA VAL A 42 -25.57 2.75 -27.72
C VAL A 42 -25.54 2.28 -29.18
N GLN A 43 -24.38 1.80 -29.63
CA GLN A 43 -24.21 1.13 -30.92
C GLN A 43 -23.41 -0.14 -30.69
N LYS A 44 -24.08 -1.29 -30.75
CA LYS A 44 -23.44 -2.59 -30.56
C LYS A 44 -22.52 -2.89 -31.74
N ASP A 45 -21.25 -3.15 -31.44
CA ASP A 45 -20.25 -3.59 -32.41
C ASP A 45 -19.73 -4.97 -31.99
N GLU A 46 -20.17 -6.00 -32.70
CA GLU A 46 -19.85 -7.39 -32.37
C GLU A 46 -18.38 -7.77 -32.68
N SER A 47 -17.63 -6.89 -33.34
CA SER A 47 -16.18 -7.07 -33.51
C SER A 47 -15.38 -6.68 -32.25
N LYS A 48 -15.96 -5.90 -31.33
CA LYS A 48 -15.30 -5.47 -30.09
C LYS A 48 -15.37 -6.55 -29.01
N PRO A 49 -14.24 -6.95 -28.42
CA PRO A 49 -14.24 -7.82 -27.24
C PRO A 49 -15.06 -7.20 -26.09
N PRO A 50 -15.85 -8.01 -25.35
CA PRO A 50 -16.47 -7.55 -24.11
C PRO A 50 -15.43 -7.17 -23.06
N LEU A 51 -15.74 -6.15 -22.26
CA LEU A 51 -14.89 -5.67 -21.18
C LEU A 51 -15.29 -6.32 -19.85
N VAL A 52 -14.33 -6.78 -19.06
CA VAL A 52 -14.58 -7.26 -17.69
C VAL A 52 -13.84 -6.36 -16.71
N PHE A 53 -14.59 -5.70 -15.84
CA PHE A 53 -14.05 -4.74 -14.88
C PHE A 53 -13.84 -5.39 -13.51
N VAL A 54 -12.61 -5.37 -13.01
CA VAL A 54 -12.18 -6.04 -11.78
C VAL A 54 -11.66 -5.02 -10.77
N HIS A 55 -12.35 -4.89 -9.63
CA HIS A 55 -12.02 -3.92 -8.59
C HIS A 55 -10.78 -4.28 -7.77
N GLY A 56 -10.32 -3.32 -6.95
CA GLY A 56 -9.18 -3.47 -6.04
C GLY A 56 -9.53 -3.95 -4.64
N ILE A 57 -8.59 -3.77 -3.71
CA ILE A 57 -8.78 -4.06 -2.28
C ILE A 57 -9.89 -3.20 -1.66
N ASN A 58 -10.59 -3.71 -0.63
CA ASN A 58 -11.62 -2.98 0.12
C ASN A 58 -12.70 -2.31 -0.77
N SER A 59 -13.00 -2.90 -1.92
CA SER A 59 -13.90 -2.34 -2.94
C SER A 59 -14.83 -3.41 -3.49
N SER A 60 -15.67 -3.04 -4.45
CA SER A 60 -16.60 -3.91 -5.16
C SER A 60 -16.79 -3.45 -6.60
N SER A 61 -17.64 -4.12 -7.36
CA SER A 61 -18.01 -3.69 -8.70
C SER A 61 -18.55 -2.24 -8.76
N SER A 62 -19.10 -1.69 -7.66
CA SER A 62 -19.61 -0.30 -7.62
C SER A 62 -18.58 0.74 -8.00
N THR A 63 -17.30 0.46 -7.80
CA THR A 63 -16.22 1.40 -8.13
C THR A 63 -16.22 1.86 -9.59
N TRP A 64 -16.88 1.14 -10.49
CA TRP A 64 -16.90 1.43 -11.93
C TRP A 64 -18.09 2.29 -12.37
N PHE A 65 -19.07 2.53 -11.49
CA PHE A 65 -20.31 3.26 -11.82
C PHE A 65 -20.85 4.14 -10.69
N ASP A 66 -20.50 3.91 -9.42
CA ASP A 66 -20.73 4.88 -8.35
C ASP A 66 -19.57 5.88 -8.30
N ARG A 67 -19.90 7.17 -8.41
CA ARG A 67 -18.92 8.29 -8.46
C ARG A 67 -17.80 8.10 -9.49
N ASN A 68 -18.03 7.22 -10.46
CA ASN A 68 -17.16 6.90 -11.58
C ASN A 68 -18.05 6.68 -12.81
N ASP A 69 -17.61 7.12 -13.98
CA ASP A 69 -18.34 6.99 -15.23
C ASP A 69 -17.73 5.94 -16.17
N MET A 70 -16.84 5.07 -15.70
CA MET A 70 -16.20 4.03 -16.53
C MET A 70 -17.23 3.11 -17.21
N ALA A 71 -18.24 2.64 -16.47
CA ALA A 71 -19.33 1.85 -17.05
C ALA A 71 -20.09 2.61 -18.15
N LYS A 72 -20.36 3.90 -17.90
CA LYS A 72 -21.00 4.78 -18.88
C LYS A 72 -20.13 4.99 -20.12
N GLN A 73 -18.81 5.14 -19.95
CA GLN A 73 -17.89 5.27 -21.09
C GLN A 73 -17.86 4.00 -21.95
N ALA A 74 -17.93 2.81 -21.35
CA ALA A 74 -18.04 1.56 -22.11
C ALA A 74 -19.29 1.55 -23.01
N VAL A 75 -20.45 1.92 -22.46
CA VAL A 75 -21.73 2.02 -23.17
C VAL A 75 -21.67 3.03 -24.32
N LEU A 76 -21.15 4.24 -24.05
CA LEU A 76 -21.04 5.32 -25.04
C LEU A 76 -20.08 4.97 -26.18
N ASN A 77 -19.09 4.11 -25.93
CA ASN A 77 -18.09 3.72 -26.91
C ASN A 77 -18.35 2.35 -27.55
N GLY A 78 -19.56 1.78 -27.37
CA GLY A 78 -20.00 0.58 -28.08
C GLY A 78 -19.47 -0.73 -27.50
N TYR A 79 -19.07 -0.78 -26.23
CA TYR A 79 -18.54 -1.99 -25.59
C TYR A 79 -19.58 -2.64 -24.69
N GLU A 80 -19.85 -3.91 -24.92
CA GLU A 80 -20.49 -4.76 -23.91
C GLU A 80 -19.54 -4.96 -22.73
N SER A 81 -20.09 -5.01 -21.51
CA SER A 81 -19.27 -5.17 -20.32
C SER A 81 -19.87 -6.10 -19.27
N ALA A 82 -19.02 -6.60 -18.39
CA ALA A 82 -19.39 -7.26 -17.15
C ALA A 82 -18.60 -6.66 -15.98
N PHE A 83 -19.24 -6.64 -14.81
CA PHE A 83 -18.65 -6.15 -13.56
C PHE A 83 -18.73 -7.27 -12.53
N ILE A 84 -17.61 -7.56 -11.89
CA ILE A 84 -17.48 -8.67 -10.95
C ILE A 84 -17.19 -8.17 -9.53
N ASP A 85 -17.81 -8.80 -8.55
CA ASP A 85 -17.45 -8.70 -7.15
C ASP A 85 -16.51 -9.86 -6.80
N LEU A 86 -15.27 -9.55 -6.45
CA LEU A 86 -14.33 -10.46 -5.80
C LEU A 86 -14.38 -10.29 -4.28
N TYR A 87 -13.60 -11.08 -3.55
CA TYR A 87 -13.44 -10.81 -2.13
C TYR A 87 -12.65 -9.51 -1.92
N PRO A 88 -13.16 -8.56 -1.11
CA PRO A 88 -12.47 -7.28 -0.87
C PRO A 88 -11.21 -7.43 -0.03
N ASP A 89 -11.10 -8.52 0.75
CA ASP A 89 -10.15 -8.69 1.85
C ASP A 89 -9.32 -9.99 1.77
N GLN A 90 -9.50 -10.81 0.72
CA GLN A 90 -8.77 -12.08 0.57
C GLN A 90 -7.51 -11.95 -0.30
N ASP A 91 -6.58 -12.89 -0.11
CA ASP A 91 -5.33 -12.97 -0.86
C ASP A 91 -5.52 -13.14 -2.39
N THR A 92 -4.43 -12.97 -3.13
CA THR A 92 -4.39 -13.10 -4.59
C THR A 92 -4.71 -14.50 -5.10
N LYS A 93 -4.49 -15.54 -4.30
CA LYS A 93 -4.76 -16.94 -4.69
C LYS A 93 -6.25 -17.24 -4.65
N LYS A 94 -6.94 -16.89 -3.57
CA LYS A 94 -8.39 -17.04 -3.42
C LYS A 94 -9.13 -16.21 -4.47
N ASN A 95 -8.74 -14.94 -4.66
CA ASN A 95 -9.34 -14.09 -5.69
C ASN A 95 -9.01 -14.56 -7.11
N GLY A 96 -7.78 -15.03 -7.37
CA GLY A 96 -7.41 -15.58 -8.67
C GLY A 96 -8.26 -16.80 -9.06
N LYS A 97 -8.47 -17.72 -8.12
CA LYS A 97 -9.35 -18.88 -8.34
C LYS A 97 -10.78 -18.47 -8.65
N LEU A 98 -11.36 -17.60 -7.82
CA LEU A 98 -12.73 -17.12 -8.01
C LEU A 98 -12.87 -16.40 -9.35
N LEU A 99 -11.94 -15.51 -9.67
CA LEU A 99 -11.94 -14.76 -10.91
C LEU A 99 -11.84 -15.68 -12.14
N ALA A 100 -11.01 -16.73 -12.10
CA ALA A 100 -10.91 -17.70 -13.20
C ALA A 100 -12.24 -18.40 -13.48
N GLU A 101 -12.94 -18.85 -12.43
CA GLU A 101 -14.27 -19.47 -12.55
C GLU A 101 -15.26 -18.50 -13.23
N LYS A 102 -15.24 -17.22 -12.82
CA LYS A 102 -16.16 -16.20 -13.36
C LYS A 102 -15.79 -15.69 -14.74
N LEU A 103 -14.50 -15.61 -15.09
CA LEU A 103 -14.08 -15.28 -16.46
C LEU A 103 -14.57 -16.34 -17.44
N LYS A 104 -14.58 -17.62 -17.06
CA LYS A 104 -15.16 -18.67 -17.88
C LYS A 104 -16.67 -18.46 -18.07
N GLU A 105 -17.42 -18.24 -16.99
CA GLU A 105 -18.87 -17.99 -17.06
C GLU A 105 -19.19 -16.79 -17.96
N ILE A 106 -18.47 -15.69 -17.78
CA ILE A 106 -18.63 -14.46 -18.56
C ILE A 106 -18.30 -14.71 -20.04
N TYR A 107 -17.21 -15.42 -20.32
CA TYR A 107 -16.84 -15.82 -21.68
C TYR A 107 -17.93 -16.66 -22.34
N ASP A 108 -18.49 -17.64 -21.63
CA ASP A 108 -19.57 -18.49 -22.13
C ASP A 108 -20.84 -17.68 -22.45
N VAL A 109 -21.13 -16.63 -21.67
CA VAL A 109 -22.27 -15.72 -21.92
C VAL A 109 -22.05 -14.83 -23.14
N PHE A 110 -20.84 -14.29 -23.33
CA PHE A 110 -20.56 -13.40 -24.45
C PHE A 110 -20.14 -14.11 -25.74
N GLY A 111 -19.71 -15.37 -25.65
CA GLY A 111 -19.24 -16.19 -26.77
C GLY A 111 -17.95 -15.69 -27.44
N ARG A 112 -17.22 -14.76 -26.82
CA ARG A 112 -16.03 -14.11 -27.36
C ARG A 112 -15.01 -13.87 -26.25
N LYS A 113 -13.73 -13.83 -26.63
CA LYS A 113 -12.65 -13.52 -25.68
C LYS A 113 -12.83 -12.13 -25.05
N LEU A 114 -12.41 -12.03 -23.80
CA LEU A 114 -12.64 -10.90 -22.92
C LEU A 114 -11.41 -9.98 -22.86
N ILE A 115 -11.62 -8.68 -22.71
CA ILE A 115 -10.58 -7.76 -22.25
C ILE A 115 -10.82 -7.46 -20.78
N VAL A 116 -9.86 -7.82 -19.93
CA VAL A 116 -9.97 -7.60 -18.48
C VAL A 116 -9.33 -6.26 -18.12
N ILE A 117 -10.05 -5.40 -17.41
CA ILE A 117 -9.59 -4.11 -16.91
C ILE A 117 -9.55 -4.20 -15.38
N GLY A 118 -8.35 -4.32 -14.81
CA GLY A 118 -8.14 -4.45 -13.37
C GLY A 118 -7.59 -3.16 -12.76
N HIS A 119 -8.24 -2.65 -11.71
CA HIS A 119 -7.71 -1.54 -10.90
C HIS A 119 -7.00 -2.07 -9.67
N SER A 120 -5.85 -1.46 -9.31
CA SER A 120 -5.14 -1.76 -8.06
C SER A 120 -4.90 -3.27 -7.91
N LYS A 121 -5.24 -3.88 -6.76
CA LYS A 121 -5.14 -5.33 -6.52
C LYS A 121 -5.82 -6.19 -7.60
N GLY A 122 -6.88 -5.72 -8.25
CA GLY A 122 -7.61 -6.46 -9.29
C GLY A 122 -6.74 -6.88 -10.48
N GLY A 123 -5.70 -6.11 -10.82
CA GLY A 123 -4.73 -6.50 -11.85
C GLY A 123 -3.77 -7.61 -11.42
N VAL A 124 -3.46 -7.71 -10.12
CA VAL A 124 -2.66 -8.81 -9.55
C VAL A 124 -3.52 -10.07 -9.42
N ASP A 125 -4.76 -9.93 -8.98
CA ASP A 125 -5.75 -11.04 -8.92
C ASP A 125 -6.00 -11.63 -10.32
N THR A 126 -6.05 -10.77 -11.35
CA THR A 126 -6.16 -11.20 -12.76
C THR A 126 -4.96 -12.04 -13.19
N GLN A 127 -3.72 -11.66 -12.83
CA GLN A 127 -2.56 -12.52 -13.11
C GLN A 127 -2.65 -13.88 -12.44
N SER A 128 -3.10 -13.91 -11.18
CA SER A 128 -3.29 -15.15 -10.45
C SER A 128 -4.28 -16.08 -11.18
N ALA A 129 -5.40 -15.55 -11.66
CA ALA A 129 -6.39 -16.28 -12.44
C ALA A 129 -5.80 -16.85 -13.75
N LEU A 130 -5.00 -16.07 -14.46
CA LEU A 130 -4.46 -16.44 -15.77
C LEU A 130 -3.33 -17.47 -15.66
N VAL A 131 -2.43 -17.29 -14.68
CA VAL A 131 -1.21 -18.11 -14.55
C VAL A 131 -1.47 -19.41 -13.79
N TYR A 132 -2.26 -19.38 -12.71
CA TYR A 132 -2.42 -20.54 -11.81
C TYR A 132 -3.76 -21.27 -11.97
N HIS A 133 -4.72 -20.67 -12.67
CA HIS A 133 -6.10 -21.19 -12.76
C HIS A 133 -6.64 -21.27 -14.19
N ASP A 134 -5.75 -21.38 -15.18
CA ASP A 134 -6.06 -21.66 -16.59
C ASP A 134 -7.11 -20.74 -17.23
N ALA A 135 -7.21 -19.48 -16.78
CA ALA A 135 -8.17 -18.52 -17.35
C ALA A 135 -7.70 -17.89 -18.67
N HIS A 136 -6.44 -18.09 -19.06
CA HIS A 136 -5.85 -17.50 -20.27
C HIS A 136 -6.62 -17.78 -21.59
N PRO A 137 -7.31 -18.93 -21.82
CA PRO A 137 -8.05 -19.16 -23.06
C PRO A 137 -9.24 -18.20 -23.26
N TYR A 138 -9.78 -17.66 -22.16
CA TYR A 138 -10.97 -16.80 -22.17
C TYR A 138 -10.64 -15.32 -22.38
N VAL A 139 -9.36 -14.95 -22.27
CA VAL A 139 -8.92 -13.56 -22.22
C VAL A 139 -8.08 -13.22 -23.46
N GLU A 140 -8.41 -12.11 -24.08
CA GLU A 140 -7.64 -11.57 -25.22
C GLU A 140 -6.47 -10.71 -24.74
N LYS A 141 -6.70 -9.89 -23.70
CA LYS A 141 -5.76 -8.90 -23.18
C LYS A 141 -6.16 -8.47 -21.77
N VAL A 142 -5.18 -8.04 -20.99
CA VAL A 142 -5.36 -7.44 -19.65
C VAL A 142 -4.84 -6.00 -19.66
N ILE A 143 -5.64 -5.08 -19.15
CA ILE A 143 -5.26 -3.69 -18.88
C ILE A 143 -5.25 -3.51 -17.36
N THR A 144 -4.13 -3.05 -16.81
CA THR A 144 -3.99 -2.76 -15.38
C THR A 144 -3.85 -1.27 -15.13
N LEU A 145 -4.58 -0.78 -14.13
CA LEU A 145 -4.67 0.63 -13.76
C LEU A 145 -4.13 0.77 -12.33
N GLY A 146 -2.87 1.22 -12.20
CA GLY A 146 -2.25 1.44 -10.87
C GLY A 146 -2.07 0.16 -10.05
N SER A 147 -1.88 -1.00 -10.69
CA SER A 147 -1.79 -2.29 -9.98
C SER A 147 -0.43 -2.51 -9.32
N PRO A 148 -0.36 -2.87 -8.03
CA PRO A 148 0.90 -3.07 -7.30
C PRO A 148 1.52 -4.45 -7.62
N HIS A 149 2.05 -4.65 -8.82
CA HIS A 149 2.62 -5.93 -9.24
C HIS A 149 3.87 -6.35 -8.44
N TYR A 150 4.58 -5.38 -7.87
CA TYR A 150 5.71 -5.60 -6.94
C TYR A 150 5.35 -5.20 -5.49
N GLY A 151 4.05 -5.12 -5.19
CA GLY A 151 3.55 -4.72 -3.87
C GLY A 151 3.58 -3.22 -3.63
N THR A 152 3.26 -2.82 -2.41
CA THR A 152 3.30 -1.40 -2.00
C THR A 152 3.99 -1.25 -0.66
N PRO A 153 4.95 -0.32 -0.51
CA PRO A 153 5.57 -0.02 0.78
C PRO A 153 4.58 0.43 1.87
N LEU A 154 3.38 0.87 1.49
CA LEU A 154 2.31 1.15 2.45
C LEU A 154 1.84 -0.11 3.16
N ALA A 155 1.81 -1.26 2.48
CA ALA A 155 1.52 -2.54 3.13
C ALA A 155 2.64 -2.91 4.11
N ASP A 156 3.92 -2.69 3.74
CA ASP A 156 5.05 -2.90 4.66
C ASP A 156 4.95 -1.99 5.89
N LEU A 157 4.53 -0.73 5.72
CA LEU A 157 4.27 0.21 6.82
C LEU A 157 3.16 -0.31 7.74
N ALA A 158 2.05 -0.79 7.17
CA ALA A 158 0.94 -1.35 7.93
C ALA A 158 1.30 -2.60 8.73
N TYR A 159 2.29 -3.38 8.28
CA TYR A 159 2.82 -4.53 9.02
C TYR A 159 4.08 -4.20 9.85
N SER A 160 4.55 -2.96 9.85
CA SER A 160 5.65 -2.52 10.72
C SER A 160 5.20 -2.39 12.16
N LYS A 161 6.13 -2.48 13.12
CA LYS A 161 5.83 -2.27 14.54
C LYS A 161 5.08 -0.97 14.84
N GLY A 162 5.44 0.11 14.14
CA GLY A 162 4.85 1.43 14.33
C GLY A 162 3.45 1.51 13.70
N GLY A 163 3.26 0.95 12.51
CA GLY A 163 2.00 1.05 11.76
C GLY A 163 0.97 -0.05 12.07
N SER A 164 1.41 -1.19 12.61
CA SER A 164 0.61 -2.40 12.85
C SER A 164 -0.56 -2.19 13.80
N TRP A 165 -0.34 -1.47 14.89
CA TRP A 165 -1.39 -1.23 15.90
C TRP A 165 -2.59 -0.47 15.34
N LEU A 166 -2.35 0.59 14.57
CA LEU A 166 -3.43 1.38 13.98
C LEU A 166 -4.14 0.58 12.88
N ALA A 167 -3.40 -0.12 12.03
CA ALA A 167 -4.00 -0.96 10.99
C ALA A 167 -4.87 -2.08 11.58
N GLU A 168 -4.44 -2.70 12.68
CA GLU A 168 -5.20 -3.77 13.34
C GLU A 168 -6.52 -3.27 13.92
N ILE A 169 -6.48 -2.15 14.65
CA ILE A 169 -7.68 -1.60 15.30
C ILE A 169 -8.70 -1.10 14.26
N LEU A 170 -8.23 -0.55 13.14
CA LEU A 170 -9.09 -0.16 12.02
C LEU A 170 -9.61 -1.37 11.21
N GLY A 171 -9.21 -2.60 11.55
CA GLY A 171 -9.62 -3.81 10.82
C GLY A 171 -8.99 -3.95 9.44
N GLN A 172 -7.88 -3.25 9.17
CA GLN A 172 -7.23 -3.21 7.86
C GLN A 172 -6.29 -4.39 7.61
N LYS A 173 -5.93 -5.14 8.67
CA LYS A 173 -5.14 -6.38 8.57
C LYS A 173 -5.95 -7.52 7.94
N SER A 174 -5.91 -7.59 6.62
CA SER A 174 -6.56 -8.59 5.79
C SER A 174 -5.56 -9.45 5.02
N ASP A 175 -5.99 -10.64 4.56
CA ASP A 175 -5.21 -11.49 3.66
C ASP A 175 -4.85 -10.73 2.36
N ALA A 176 -5.73 -9.83 1.91
CA ALA A 176 -5.48 -8.93 0.80
C ALA A 176 -4.29 -8.00 1.08
N LEU A 177 -4.33 -7.22 2.17
CA LEU A 177 -3.24 -6.29 2.51
C LEU A 177 -1.93 -7.04 2.79
N TYR A 178 -2.01 -8.20 3.46
CA TYR A 178 -0.87 -9.07 3.72
C TYR A 178 -0.15 -9.46 2.44
N SER A 179 -0.91 -9.90 1.42
CA SER A 179 -0.38 -10.32 0.13
C SER A 179 0.30 -9.19 -0.65
N LEU A 180 -0.06 -7.92 -0.40
CA LEU A 180 0.48 -6.75 -1.12
C LEU A 180 1.79 -6.19 -0.53
N GLN A 181 2.29 -6.77 0.56
CA GLN A 181 3.63 -6.45 1.08
C GLN A 181 4.70 -6.75 0.04
N THR A 182 5.74 -5.93 -0.02
CA THR A 182 6.75 -5.97 -1.09
C THR A 182 7.50 -7.30 -1.14
N GLY A 183 7.87 -7.87 0.02
CA GLY A 183 8.51 -9.20 0.10
C GLY A 183 7.64 -10.34 -0.42
N LEU A 184 6.32 -10.32 -0.13
CA LEU A 184 5.40 -11.34 -0.64
C LEU A 184 5.18 -11.21 -2.14
N MET A 185 5.08 -9.97 -2.64
CA MET A 185 4.99 -9.75 -4.08
C MET A 185 6.29 -10.10 -4.79
N ALA A 186 7.47 -9.89 -4.19
CA ALA A 186 8.73 -10.38 -4.73
C ALA A 186 8.74 -11.91 -4.87
N ALA A 187 8.26 -12.65 -3.86
CA ALA A 187 8.08 -14.09 -3.94
C ALA A 187 7.11 -14.47 -5.07
N PHE A 188 5.96 -13.79 -5.12
CA PHE A 188 4.98 -13.97 -6.18
C PHE A 188 5.56 -13.74 -7.58
N ARG A 189 6.39 -12.71 -7.79
CA ARG A 189 7.11 -12.48 -9.08
C ARG A 189 8.08 -13.59 -9.40
N SER A 190 8.85 -14.06 -8.41
CA SER A 190 9.86 -15.10 -8.60
C SER A 190 9.27 -16.42 -9.15
N GLU A 191 7.99 -16.69 -8.86
CA GLU A 191 7.25 -17.84 -9.34
C GLU A 191 6.42 -17.50 -10.59
N THR A 192 5.59 -16.46 -10.50
CA THR A 192 4.58 -16.11 -11.53
C THR A 192 5.22 -15.76 -12.86
N ASP A 193 6.30 -14.97 -12.84
CA ASP A 193 6.93 -14.47 -14.07
C ASP A 193 7.54 -15.62 -14.90
N LYS A 194 7.95 -16.72 -14.25
CA LYS A 194 8.46 -17.94 -14.91
C LYS A 194 7.35 -18.79 -15.52
N LEU A 195 6.15 -18.71 -14.94
CA LEU A 195 4.98 -19.51 -15.34
C LEU A 195 4.09 -18.79 -16.35
N GLU A 196 4.33 -17.49 -16.59
CA GLU A 196 3.54 -16.68 -17.51
C GLU A 196 3.64 -17.21 -18.96
N LYS A 197 2.52 -17.72 -19.47
CA LYS A 197 2.39 -18.29 -20.83
C LYS A 197 1.79 -17.29 -21.84
N PHE A 198 1.37 -16.12 -21.38
CA PHE A 198 0.71 -15.09 -22.17
C PHE A 198 1.45 -13.73 -22.10
N PRO A 199 2.79 -13.69 -22.32
CA PRO A 199 3.56 -12.45 -22.27
C PRO A 199 3.08 -11.47 -23.37
N GLN A 200 3.26 -10.17 -23.16
CA GLN A 200 2.85 -9.09 -24.08
C GLN A 200 1.34 -8.85 -24.23
N LYS A 201 0.51 -9.59 -23.48
CA LYS A 201 -0.94 -9.38 -23.42
C LYS A 201 -1.38 -8.54 -22.22
N TYR A 202 -0.43 -8.13 -21.40
CA TYR A 202 -0.60 -7.14 -20.35
C TYR A 202 -0.27 -5.75 -20.88
N ILE A 203 -1.10 -4.80 -20.50
CA ILE A 203 -0.92 -3.37 -20.73
C ILE A 203 -1.06 -2.67 -19.40
N THR A 204 -0.02 -1.96 -18.98
CA THR A 204 -0.02 -1.30 -17.67
C THR A 204 -0.05 0.21 -17.83
N TYR A 205 -0.81 0.86 -16.95
CA TYR A 205 -0.86 2.31 -16.80
C TYR A 205 -0.51 2.69 -15.36
N SER A 206 0.32 3.73 -15.24
CA SER A 206 0.81 4.23 -13.94
C SER A 206 0.31 5.65 -13.68
N GLY A 207 -0.04 5.94 -12.43
CA GLY A 207 -0.26 7.30 -11.94
C GLY A 207 0.99 7.85 -11.25
N SER A 208 1.19 9.16 -11.29
CA SER A 208 2.33 9.85 -10.66
C SER A 208 1.93 11.03 -9.78
N GLU A 209 0.63 11.22 -9.53
CA GLU A 209 0.08 12.30 -8.71
C GLU A 209 -0.66 11.71 -7.52
N TRP A 210 -0.76 12.45 -6.42
CA TRP A 210 -1.35 11.92 -5.19
C TRP A 210 -2.12 13.01 -4.43
N GLY A 211 -2.58 14.01 -5.18
CA GLY A 211 -3.36 15.14 -4.70
C GLY A 211 -2.51 16.24 -4.05
N THR A 212 -3.19 17.12 -3.33
CA THR A 212 -2.59 18.27 -2.65
C THR A 212 -2.63 18.09 -1.13
N PHE A 213 -1.91 18.96 -0.40
CA PHE A 213 -1.86 18.94 1.06
C PHE A 213 -3.26 18.95 1.71
N GLY A 214 -3.57 17.89 2.45
CA GLY A 214 -4.87 17.65 3.10
C GLY A 214 -5.85 16.79 2.29
N GLY A 215 -5.48 16.35 1.08
CA GLY A 215 -6.24 15.35 0.33
C GLY A 215 -6.08 13.94 0.92
N VAL A 216 -7.05 13.06 0.65
CA VAL A 216 -7.10 11.69 1.20
C VAL A 216 -5.83 10.89 0.85
N LEU A 217 -5.32 11.01 -0.37
CA LEU A 217 -4.10 10.34 -0.85
C LEU A 217 -2.78 11.05 -0.46
N TYR A 218 -2.86 12.21 0.18
CA TYR A 218 -1.66 13.01 0.52
C TYR A 218 -0.70 12.23 1.41
N LEU A 219 -1.24 11.53 2.41
CA LEU A 219 -0.44 10.77 3.37
C LEU A 219 0.35 9.65 2.70
N GLY A 220 -0.36 8.81 1.94
CA GLY A 220 0.24 7.68 1.24
C GLY A 220 1.28 8.17 0.23
N GLY A 221 0.95 9.21 -0.53
CA GLY A 221 1.86 9.77 -1.52
C GLY A 221 3.12 10.42 -0.93
N MET A 222 2.99 11.08 0.21
CA MET A 222 4.14 11.59 0.97
C MET A 222 5.05 10.47 1.48
N TYR A 223 4.48 9.41 2.04
CA TYR A 223 5.27 8.26 2.50
C TYR A 223 5.98 7.57 1.34
N LEU A 224 5.29 7.42 0.21
CA LEU A 224 5.82 6.76 -0.99
C LEU A 224 6.83 7.60 -1.77
N LYS A 225 6.95 8.91 -1.51
CA LYS A 225 7.81 9.82 -2.27
C LYS A 225 9.26 9.37 -2.33
N SER A 226 9.82 8.82 -1.25
CA SER A 226 11.19 8.29 -1.23
C SER A 226 11.37 6.94 -1.89
N PHE A 227 10.28 6.31 -2.32
CA PHE A 227 10.31 5.10 -3.14
C PHE A 227 10.16 5.42 -4.63
N GLY A 228 10.02 6.71 -4.97
CA GLY A 228 9.86 7.22 -6.33
C GLY A 228 8.49 7.84 -6.61
N ALA A 229 8.26 8.17 -7.88
CA ALA A 229 6.96 8.65 -8.35
C ALA A 229 5.86 7.64 -8.02
N ASN A 230 4.69 8.13 -7.60
CA ASN A 230 3.61 7.29 -7.09
C ASN A 230 2.23 7.95 -7.28
N ASP A 231 1.18 7.16 -7.18
CA ASP A 231 -0.21 7.61 -7.33
C ASP A 231 -0.94 7.84 -5.98
N GLY A 232 -0.20 7.81 -4.87
CA GLY A 232 -0.72 7.92 -3.51
C GLY A 232 -0.95 6.59 -2.82
N ALA A 233 -0.96 5.48 -3.56
CA ALA A 233 -1.07 4.13 -3.00
C ALA A 233 0.00 3.16 -3.54
N VAL A 234 0.45 3.37 -4.78
CA VAL A 234 1.37 2.48 -5.51
C VAL A 234 2.43 3.31 -6.22
N THR A 235 3.68 2.85 -6.17
CA THR A 235 4.78 3.48 -6.92
C THR A 235 4.69 3.12 -8.40
N VAL A 236 5.11 4.04 -9.27
CA VAL A 236 5.16 3.83 -10.73
C VAL A 236 5.97 2.58 -11.06
N SER A 237 7.10 2.35 -10.38
CA SER A 237 7.93 1.15 -10.58
C SER A 237 7.17 -0.14 -10.28
N SER A 238 6.35 -0.17 -9.21
CA SER A 238 5.56 -1.35 -8.85
C SER A 238 4.44 -1.67 -9.84
N THR A 239 3.98 -0.69 -10.62
CA THR A 239 2.96 -0.92 -11.66
C THR A 239 3.48 -1.55 -12.94
N ARG A 240 4.81 -1.60 -13.14
CA ARG A 240 5.42 -1.96 -14.41
C ARG A 240 5.86 -3.41 -14.43
N LEU A 241 5.30 -4.21 -15.33
CA LEU A 241 5.70 -5.60 -15.55
C LEU A 241 6.78 -5.68 -16.63
N SER A 242 7.84 -6.44 -16.38
CA SER A 242 8.96 -6.61 -17.32
C SER A 242 8.53 -7.22 -18.67
N TYR A 243 7.46 -8.02 -18.67
CA TYR A 243 6.90 -8.70 -19.84
C TYR A 243 5.61 -8.06 -20.39
N ALA A 244 5.19 -6.91 -19.85
CA ALA A 244 4.02 -6.18 -20.32
C ALA A 244 4.38 -5.00 -21.24
N ASN A 245 3.37 -4.48 -21.94
CA ASN A 245 3.47 -3.20 -22.62
C ASN A 245 3.18 -2.10 -21.58
N ASN A 246 4.24 -1.51 -21.03
CA ASN A 246 4.11 -0.41 -20.08
C ASN A 246 3.94 0.89 -20.87
N ILE A 247 2.69 1.35 -21.02
CA ILE A 247 2.35 2.35 -22.06
C ILE A 247 2.64 3.77 -21.59
N LEU A 248 2.12 4.14 -20.42
CA LEU A 248 2.09 5.53 -20.02
C LEU A 248 2.09 5.66 -18.50
N THR A 249 2.96 6.54 -18.03
CA THR A 249 2.85 7.15 -16.72
C THR A 249 2.22 8.53 -16.92
N GLY A 250 1.02 8.74 -16.38
CA GLY A 250 0.30 10.00 -16.50
C GLY A 250 0.01 10.64 -15.16
N LYS A 251 -0.51 11.86 -15.23
CA LYS A 251 -0.83 12.69 -14.07
C LYS A 251 -2.16 12.29 -13.44
N TRP A 252 -2.21 11.06 -12.95
CA TRP A 252 -3.33 10.49 -12.22
C TRP A 252 -2.90 10.09 -10.82
N ASP A 253 -3.85 10.23 -9.89
CA ASP A 253 -3.81 9.59 -8.58
C ASP A 253 -4.56 8.25 -8.60
N HIS A 254 -4.48 7.52 -7.49
CA HIS A 254 -5.02 6.16 -7.41
C HIS A 254 -6.55 6.10 -7.58
N ASN A 255 -7.25 7.23 -7.47
CA ASN A 255 -8.69 7.34 -7.68
C ASN A 255 -9.04 7.77 -9.12
N SER A 256 -8.32 8.75 -9.67
CA SER A 256 -8.54 9.27 -11.02
C SER A 256 -8.06 8.30 -12.11
N ILE A 257 -7.09 7.41 -11.80
CA ILE A 257 -6.63 6.38 -12.75
C ILE A 257 -7.67 5.30 -13.05
N LYS A 258 -8.75 5.20 -12.27
CA LYS A 258 -9.90 4.33 -12.58
C LYS A 258 -11.09 5.08 -13.17
N ASN A 259 -11.03 6.42 -13.28
CA ASN A 259 -12.14 7.23 -13.75
C ASN A 259 -12.34 7.11 -15.27
N GLY A 260 -13.59 6.89 -15.70
CA GLY A 260 -13.97 6.71 -17.10
C GLY A 260 -13.56 7.87 -18.00
N THR A 261 -14.06 9.08 -17.73
CA THR A 261 -13.75 10.27 -18.54
C THR A 261 -12.24 10.51 -18.64
N SER A 262 -11.50 10.23 -17.57
CA SER A 262 -10.06 10.46 -17.51
C SER A 262 -9.25 9.42 -18.31
N MET A 263 -9.65 8.14 -18.25
CA MET A 263 -8.81 7.04 -18.73
C MET A 263 -9.33 6.32 -19.97
N PHE A 264 -10.64 6.29 -20.21
CA PHE A 264 -11.19 5.57 -21.36
C PHE A 264 -10.59 6.05 -22.69
N PRO A 265 -10.46 7.37 -22.97
CA PRO A 265 -9.80 7.84 -24.20
C PRO A 265 -8.32 7.44 -24.30
N VAL A 266 -7.65 7.24 -23.17
CA VAL A 266 -6.22 6.91 -23.10
C VAL A 266 -5.96 5.47 -23.53
N PHE A 267 -6.79 4.53 -23.09
CA PHE A 267 -6.63 3.11 -23.41
C PHE A 267 -7.56 2.62 -24.52
N GLN A 268 -8.45 3.46 -25.07
CA GLN A 268 -9.43 3.05 -26.08
C GLN A 268 -8.81 2.34 -27.29
N HIS A 269 -7.66 2.81 -27.77
CA HIS A 269 -6.94 2.16 -28.87
C HIS A 269 -6.55 0.72 -28.51
N GLN A 270 -6.20 0.48 -27.24
CA GLN A 270 -5.79 -0.84 -26.77
C GLN A 270 -6.93 -1.84 -26.63
N LEU A 271 -8.17 -1.37 -26.66
CA LEU A 271 -9.36 -2.22 -26.62
C LEU A 271 -9.66 -2.92 -27.97
N LEU A 272 -8.96 -2.53 -29.04
CA LEU A 272 -9.08 -3.19 -30.34
C LEU A 272 -8.32 -4.53 -30.31
N ALA A 273 -8.95 -5.59 -30.84
CA ALA A 273 -8.40 -6.95 -30.83
C ALA A 273 -7.01 -7.06 -31.49
N ASN A 274 -6.74 -6.24 -32.51
CA ASN A 274 -5.49 -6.25 -33.28
C ASN A 274 -4.60 -5.02 -33.03
N ALA A 275 -4.85 -4.23 -31.97
CA ALA A 275 -3.97 -3.11 -31.66
C ALA A 275 -2.54 -3.62 -31.41
N ALA A 276 -1.63 -3.22 -32.30
CA ALA A 276 -0.21 -3.50 -32.15
C ALA A 276 0.28 -2.92 -30.82
N SER A 277 1.02 -3.73 -30.07
CA SER A 277 1.79 -3.28 -28.93
C SER A 277 2.76 -2.19 -29.39
N ALA A 278 2.67 -1.00 -28.80
CA ALA A 278 3.64 0.06 -29.05
C ALA A 278 5.05 -0.43 -28.69
N GLU A 279 6.06 0.08 -29.40
CA GLU A 279 7.47 -0.30 -29.22
C GLU A 279 7.89 -0.24 -27.75
N LYS A 280 8.70 -1.23 -27.34
CA LYS A 280 9.36 -1.24 -26.03
C LYS A 280 10.22 0.00 -25.91
N GLU A 281 9.82 0.99 -25.12
CA GLU A 281 10.84 1.82 -24.49
C GLU A 281 11.69 0.88 -23.62
N ASN A 282 13.01 1.05 -23.65
CA ASN A 282 13.94 0.41 -22.73
C ASN A 282 13.65 0.94 -21.33
N ILE A 283 12.61 0.40 -20.71
CA ILE A 283 12.23 0.72 -19.35
C ILE A 283 13.11 -0.17 -18.48
N GLU A 284 14.00 0.48 -17.72
CA GLU A 284 14.79 -0.17 -16.67
C GLU A 284 13.91 -1.15 -15.90
N SER A 285 14.45 -2.35 -15.65
CA SER A 285 13.86 -3.28 -14.69
C SER A 285 13.51 -2.51 -13.42
N PRO A 286 12.36 -2.79 -12.78
CA PRO A 286 11.98 -2.10 -11.56
C PRO A 286 13.08 -2.31 -10.51
N ASN A 287 13.99 -1.35 -10.39
CA ASN A 287 15.01 -1.33 -9.36
C ASN A 287 14.31 -0.82 -8.09
N SER A 288 13.67 -1.74 -7.35
CA SER A 288 13.01 -1.46 -6.07
C SER A 288 14.00 -1.28 -4.90
N THR A 289 15.29 -1.09 -5.19
CA THR A 289 16.34 -0.81 -4.19
C THR A 289 16.25 0.57 -3.55
N GLU A 290 15.27 1.39 -3.94
CA GLU A 290 14.99 2.70 -3.36
C GLU A 290 14.66 2.55 -1.87
N LEU A 291 15.51 3.09 -0.97
CA LEU A 291 15.33 3.09 0.49
C LEU A 291 14.66 4.38 0.99
N ASN A 292 13.70 4.27 1.91
CA ASN A 292 12.98 5.42 2.47
C ASN A 292 13.74 6.09 3.62
N THR A 293 14.81 6.82 3.29
CA THR A 293 15.69 7.47 4.27
C THR A 293 15.28 8.90 4.61
N ASP A 294 14.09 9.33 4.19
CA ASP A 294 13.54 10.67 4.41
C ASP A 294 12.36 10.70 5.38
N VAL A 295 12.04 9.56 6.01
CA VAL A 295 10.94 9.47 6.98
C VAL A 295 11.39 9.00 8.35
N TYR A 296 10.67 9.40 9.37
CA TYR A 296 10.71 8.80 10.71
C TYR A 296 9.30 8.31 11.06
N VAL A 297 9.24 7.06 11.52
CA VAL A 297 7.98 6.38 11.82
C VAL A 297 7.98 5.91 13.27
N LYS A 298 6.91 6.24 13.99
CA LYS A 298 6.69 5.80 15.37
C LYS A 298 5.22 5.56 15.62
N GLY A 299 4.86 4.46 16.26
CA GLY A 299 3.47 4.21 16.62
C GLY A 299 3.35 3.15 17.70
N GLY A 300 2.11 2.90 18.11
CA GLY A 300 1.75 1.95 19.16
C GLY A 300 0.42 2.31 19.82
N GLU A 301 0.10 1.62 20.91
CA GLU A 301 -0.99 2.01 21.80
C GLU A 301 -0.58 3.27 22.58
N SER A 302 -1.38 4.33 22.50
CA SER A 302 -1.27 5.48 23.40
C SER A 302 -1.87 5.12 24.74
N GLU A 303 -1.26 5.59 25.83
CA GLU A 303 -1.98 5.74 27.10
C GLU A 303 -2.94 6.94 26.99
N LYS A 304 -3.50 7.41 28.11
CA LYS A 304 -4.35 8.62 28.13
C LYS A 304 -3.60 9.85 27.61
N GLU A 305 -2.32 9.94 27.96
CA GLU A 305 -1.40 10.95 27.48
C GLU A 305 -0.23 10.26 26.78
N LYS A 306 0.18 10.79 25.64
CA LYS A 306 1.29 10.25 24.87
C LYS A 306 2.20 11.36 24.40
N THR A 307 3.49 11.16 24.63
CA THR A 307 4.54 12.05 24.15
C THR A 307 5.49 11.25 23.27
N GLU A 308 5.72 11.73 22.06
CA GLU A 308 6.75 11.22 21.16
C GLU A 308 7.73 12.33 20.78
N ALA A 309 8.96 11.94 20.45
CA ALA A 309 9.99 12.88 20.05
C ALA A 309 10.71 12.42 18.78
N PHE A 310 11.16 13.39 18.00
CA PHE A 310 11.99 13.20 16.82
C PHE A 310 13.00 14.34 16.71
N TYR A 311 14.00 14.17 15.85
CA TYR A 311 15.12 15.09 15.74
C TYR A 311 15.20 15.66 14.32
N VAL A 312 15.36 16.97 14.24
CA VAL A 312 15.54 17.72 12.98
C VAL A 312 16.95 18.26 12.95
N GLU A 313 17.70 17.94 11.91
CA GLU A 313 19.05 18.42 11.69
C GLU A 313 19.12 19.83 11.09
N GLU A 314 20.28 20.49 11.21
CA GLU A 314 20.55 21.74 10.50
C GLU A 314 20.52 21.54 8.98
N GLY A 315 20.03 22.55 8.26
CA GLY A 315 19.93 22.49 6.79
C GLY A 315 18.67 21.79 6.27
N THR A 316 17.78 21.30 7.15
CA THR A 316 16.46 20.79 6.74
C THR A 316 15.66 21.91 6.07
N ASN A 317 15.24 21.69 4.82
CA ASN A 317 14.48 22.66 4.02
C ASN A 317 13.00 22.68 4.41
N GLY A 318 12.44 21.53 4.80
CA GLY A 318 11.05 21.39 5.14
C GLY A 318 10.73 20.12 5.92
N LEU A 319 9.61 20.16 6.62
CA LEU A 319 9.10 19.07 7.44
C LEU A 319 7.61 18.89 7.20
N SER A 320 7.15 17.66 7.02
CA SER A 320 5.74 17.32 7.07
C SER A 320 5.50 16.36 8.23
N ILE A 321 4.68 16.77 9.19
CA ILE A 321 4.36 15.97 10.38
C ILE A 321 2.92 15.51 10.25
N GLN A 322 2.67 14.24 10.51
CA GLN A 322 1.34 13.63 10.48
C GLN A 322 1.16 12.75 11.72
N TRP A 323 0.10 13.03 12.48
CA TRP A 323 -0.33 12.22 13.62
C TRP A 323 -1.67 11.58 13.28
N LEU A 324 -1.66 10.26 13.11
CA LEU A 324 -2.83 9.48 12.78
C LEU A 324 -3.41 8.85 14.04
N ASN A 325 -4.73 8.84 14.15
CA ASN A 325 -5.49 8.05 15.12
C ASN A 325 -6.95 7.86 14.63
N GLU A 326 -7.79 7.22 15.44
CA GLU A 326 -9.20 6.99 15.13
C GLU A 326 -10.11 8.23 15.36
N SER A 327 -9.58 9.35 15.85
CA SER A 327 -10.41 10.45 16.36
C SER A 327 -10.17 11.75 15.60
N HIS A 328 -11.17 12.16 14.80
CA HIS A 328 -11.22 13.47 14.15
C HIS A 328 -11.10 14.66 15.14
N GLU A 329 -11.49 14.43 16.40
CA GLU A 329 -11.49 15.45 17.45
C GLU A 329 -10.17 15.56 18.20
N ALA A 330 -9.19 14.70 17.93
CA ALA A 330 -7.90 14.81 18.61
C ALA A 330 -7.22 16.14 18.28
N ARG A 331 -6.49 16.67 19.26
CA ARG A 331 -5.78 17.95 19.20
C ARG A 331 -4.35 17.74 19.67
N PRO A 332 -3.48 17.07 18.89
CA PRO A 332 -2.09 16.94 19.29
C PRO A 332 -1.38 18.31 19.23
N GLU A 333 -0.46 18.52 20.16
CA GLU A 333 0.37 19.72 20.25
C GLU A 333 1.79 19.37 19.79
N ILE A 334 2.36 20.17 18.90
CA ILE A 334 3.74 20.00 18.44
C ILE A 334 4.60 21.11 19.05
N ILE A 335 5.63 20.72 19.78
CA ILE A 335 6.54 21.63 20.49
C ILE A 335 7.88 21.63 19.78
N ALA A 336 8.26 22.82 19.29
CA ALA A 336 9.52 23.07 18.63
C ALA A 336 10.68 23.23 19.64
N PRO A 337 11.94 23.02 19.22
CA PRO A 337 13.13 23.21 20.06
C PRO A 337 13.26 24.59 20.72
N ASN A 338 12.74 25.63 20.08
CA ASN A 338 12.74 27.01 20.59
C ASN A 338 11.62 27.31 21.60
N GLY A 339 10.74 26.33 21.88
CA GLY A 339 9.60 26.47 22.77
C GLY A 339 8.28 26.84 22.10
N ASP A 340 8.28 27.09 20.78
CA ASP A 340 7.04 27.36 20.04
C ASP A 340 6.11 26.14 20.07
N VAL A 341 4.83 26.39 20.29
CA VAL A 341 3.80 25.35 20.33
C VAL A 341 2.85 25.53 19.15
N LEU A 342 2.76 24.51 18.30
CA LEU A 342 1.85 24.44 17.17
C LEU A 342 0.64 23.60 17.56
N THR A 343 -0.53 24.24 17.55
CA THR A 343 -1.83 23.61 17.88
C THR A 343 -2.82 23.65 16.71
N ASN A 344 -2.60 24.55 15.74
CA ASN A 344 -3.46 24.71 14.56
C ASN A 344 -3.06 23.72 13.46
N LEU A 345 -3.33 22.43 13.70
CA LEU A 345 -3.13 21.36 12.73
C LEU A 345 -4.34 21.24 11.81
N LYS A 346 -4.10 20.86 10.55
CA LYS A 346 -5.18 20.46 9.65
C LYS A 346 -5.56 19.01 9.92
N THR A 347 -6.82 18.67 9.68
CA THR A 347 -7.32 17.30 9.82
C THR A 347 -7.90 16.84 8.48
N SER A 348 -7.54 15.63 8.06
CA SER A 348 -8.15 14.95 6.91
C SER A 348 -8.34 13.46 7.25
N GLU A 349 -9.22 12.79 6.52
CA GLU A 349 -9.28 11.33 6.55
C GLU A 349 -7.98 10.74 6.01
N ALA A 350 -7.57 9.59 6.56
CA ALA A 350 -6.46 8.81 6.06
C ALA A 350 -6.92 7.89 4.92
N SER A 351 -6.07 7.73 3.91
CA SER A 351 -6.23 6.75 2.83
C SER A 351 -5.61 5.41 3.21
N PHE A 352 -5.71 4.47 2.27
CA PHE A 352 -4.97 3.23 2.21
C PHE A 352 -3.56 3.35 2.81
N PRO A 353 -3.20 2.50 3.79
CA PRO A 353 -3.94 1.34 4.32
C PRO A 353 -4.65 1.64 5.66
N TYR A 354 -4.93 2.92 5.95
CA TYR A 354 -5.47 3.38 7.24
C TYR A 354 -6.86 4.00 7.09
N GLU A 355 -7.67 3.54 6.14
CA GLU A 355 -9.05 3.99 6.00
C GLU A 355 -9.81 3.87 7.34
N GLY A 356 -10.52 4.94 7.70
CA GLY A 356 -11.21 5.08 8.99
C GLY A 356 -10.41 5.84 10.05
N ALA A 357 -9.11 6.10 9.85
CA ALA A 357 -8.35 7.03 10.68
C ALA A 357 -8.42 8.48 10.18
N PHE A 358 -8.01 9.40 11.06
CA PHE A 358 -7.82 10.81 10.78
C PHE A 358 -6.36 11.19 10.95
N SER A 359 -5.83 11.95 10.00
CA SER A 359 -4.48 12.51 10.04
C SER A 359 -4.54 13.96 10.48
N HIS A 360 -3.91 14.27 11.62
CA HIS A 360 -3.66 15.62 12.08
C HIS A 360 -2.26 16.05 11.65
N HIS A 361 -2.17 17.05 10.79
CA HIS A 361 -0.94 17.28 10.04
C HIS A 361 -0.59 18.76 9.85
N VAL A 362 0.71 19.02 9.67
CA VAL A 362 1.28 20.34 9.43
C VAL A 362 2.50 20.23 8.50
N GLN A 363 2.72 21.28 7.71
CA GLN A 363 3.95 21.51 6.96
C GLN A 363 4.70 22.69 7.56
N ILE A 364 6.02 22.54 7.73
CA ILE A 364 6.89 23.55 8.31
C ILE A 364 8.03 23.78 7.33
N ASN A 365 8.17 25.02 6.86
CA ASN A 365 9.29 25.42 6.01
C ASN A 365 10.46 25.88 6.88
N LYS A 366 11.67 25.43 6.56
CA LYS A 366 12.90 25.76 7.30
C LYS A 366 12.74 25.57 8.82
N PRO A 367 12.41 24.34 9.28
CA PRO A 367 12.21 24.06 10.70
C PRO A 367 13.48 24.37 11.52
N VAL A 368 13.29 24.79 12.77
CA VAL A 368 14.43 24.97 13.70
C VAL A 368 15.08 23.62 14.04
N PRO A 369 16.41 23.50 14.00
CA PRO A 369 17.11 22.27 14.35
C PRO A 369 16.93 21.91 15.83
N GLY A 370 16.90 20.62 16.13
CA GLY A 370 16.87 20.09 17.50
C GLY A 370 15.76 19.07 17.73
N LYS A 371 15.45 18.86 19.00
CA LYS A 371 14.44 17.90 19.45
C LYS A 371 13.03 18.51 19.35
N TRP A 372 12.21 17.96 18.48
CA TRP A 372 10.79 18.24 18.39
C TRP A 372 10.01 17.21 19.21
N THR A 373 8.89 17.65 19.79
CA THR A 373 8.02 16.79 20.61
C THR A 373 6.59 16.91 20.14
N ILE A 374 5.87 15.80 20.04
CA ILE A 374 4.42 15.79 19.85
C ILE A 374 3.75 15.23 21.09
N ARG A 375 2.73 15.93 21.59
CA ARG A 375 1.92 15.52 22.73
C ARG A 375 0.49 15.30 22.28
N SER A 376 -0.10 14.18 22.66
CA SER A 376 -1.50 13.88 22.41
C SER A 376 -2.17 13.48 23.70
N ASN A 377 -3.32 14.08 23.98
CA ASN A 377 -4.20 13.68 25.08
C ASN A 377 -5.53 13.23 24.48
N SER A 378 -5.70 11.92 24.40
CA SER A 378 -6.91 11.29 23.89
C SER A 378 -7.94 11.02 24.99
N GLY A 379 -7.61 11.24 26.27
CA GLY A 379 -8.47 10.95 27.44
C GLY A 379 -8.72 9.45 27.69
N LYS A 380 -8.54 8.61 26.67
CA LYS A 380 -8.61 7.15 26.65
C LYS A 380 -7.38 6.59 25.93
N LYS A 381 -7.13 5.30 26.09
CA LYS A 381 -6.14 4.60 25.26
C LYS A 381 -6.57 4.64 23.79
N ALA A 382 -5.66 4.97 22.89
CA ALA A 382 -5.94 5.02 21.44
C ALA A 382 -4.68 4.64 20.65
N PRO A 383 -4.79 3.86 19.56
CA PRO A 383 -3.65 3.67 18.67
C PRO A 383 -3.27 4.99 18.01
N TYR A 384 -1.98 5.13 17.72
CA TYR A 384 -1.50 6.23 16.91
C TYR A 384 -0.35 5.82 16.00
N LEU A 385 -0.17 6.59 14.94
CA LEU A 385 0.98 6.56 14.07
C LEU A 385 1.48 7.98 13.84
N LEU A 386 2.71 8.25 14.25
CA LEU A 386 3.48 9.43 13.91
C LEU A 386 4.32 9.13 12.68
N LEU A 387 4.08 9.89 11.61
CA LEU A 387 4.88 9.92 10.41
C LEU A 387 5.46 11.32 10.24
N VAL A 388 6.79 11.40 10.12
CA VAL A 388 7.51 12.65 9.88
C VAL A 388 8.33 12.49 8.61
N SER A 389 8.08 13.33 7.61
CA SER A 389 8.86 13.38 6.36
C SER A 389 9.76 14.60 6.35
N PHE A 390 11.01 14.42 5.94
CA PHE A 390 12.06 15.42 5.94
C PHE A 390 12.46 15.77 4.50
N ASP A 391 12.41 17.04 4.13
CA ASP A 391 13.09 17.55 2.94
C ASP A 391 14.48 18.03 3.38
N SER A 392 15.50 17.19 3.19
CA SER A 392 16.85 17.41 3.69
C SER A 392 17.90 16.78 2.78
N PRO A 393 19.01 17.49 2.49
CA PRO A 393 20.17 16.90 1.79
C PRO A 393 20.77 15.68 2.51
N LEU A 394 20.55 15.56 3.83
CA LEU A 394 21.05 14.43 4.63
C LEU A 394 20.46 13.09 4.19
N ASN A 395 19.24 13.08 3.62
CA ASN A 395 18.52 11.86 3.26
C ASN A 395 19.30 11.02 2.23
N ASP A 396 19.94 11.67 1.26
CA ASP A 396 20.72 11.01 0.21
C ASP A 396 22.02 10.40 0.75
N GLU A 397 22.67 11.06 1.73
CA GLU A 397 23.86 10.52 2.39
C GLU A 397 23.51 9.30 3.28
N ILE A 398 22.38 9.34 3.99
CA ILE A 398 21.88 8.17 4.73
C ILE A 398 21.60 7.03 3.77
N LYS A 399 21.00 7.31 2.61
CA LYS A 399 20.69 6.31 1.57
C LYS A 399 21.95 5.67 1.00
N ALA A 400 22.95 6.48 0.66
CA ALA A 400 24.23 5.99 0.14
C ALA A 400 24.97 5.13 1.18
N GLU A 401 24.87 5.47 2.46
CA GLU A 401 25.48 4.69 3.54
C GLU A 401 24.71 3.40 3.82
N ALA A 402 23.38 3.45 3.83
CA ALA A 402 22.51 2.29 3.99
C ALA A 402 22.66 1.27 2.86
N ALA A 403 23.12 1.68 1.68
CA ALA A 403 23.39 0.78 0.56
C ALA A 403 24.76 0.06 0.66
N LYS A 404 25.64 0.45 1.58
CA LYS A 404 26.94 -0.20 1.76
C LYS A 404 26.77 -1.45 2.64
N SER A 405 26.90 -2.63 2.04
CA SER A 405 26.80 -3.92 2.73
C SER A 405 27.84 -4.06 3.85
N GLY A 406 27.40 -4.30 5.09
CA GLY A 406 28.27 -4.71 6.21
C GLY A 406 27.89 -4.17 7.59
N ASP A 407 28.53 -4.73 8.63
CA ASP A 407 28.46 -4.26 10.03
C ASP A 407 29.25 -2.97 10.29
N ASP A 408 30.00 -2.50 9.29
CA ASP A 408 30.88 -1.33 9.36
C ASP A 408 30.16 0.03 9.32
N ALA A 409 28.82 0.05 9.15
CA ALA A 409 28.03 1.29 9.24
C ALA A 409 28.05 1.95 10.64
N SER A 410 28.69 1.32 11.63
CA SER A 410 28.70 1.79 13.02
C SER A 410 29.66 2.95 13.31
N THR A 411 30.50 3.38 12.35
CA THR A 411 31.35 4.59 12.49
C THR A 411 31.64 5.29 11.17
N HIS A 412 30.61 5.60 10.35
CA HIS A 412 30.83 6.38 9.13
C HIS A 412 30.79 7.90 9.40
N SER A 413 31.79 8.59 8.85
CA SER A 413 31.81 10.05 8.68
C SER A 413 31.77 10.38 7.18
N SER A 414 30.74 11.09 6.74
CA SER A 414 30.57 11.62 5.38
C SER A 414 30.55 13.15 5.40
N GLY A 415 30.17 13.79 4.29
CA GLY A 415 30.15 15.25 4.18
C GLY A 415 29.22 15.92 5.19
N LEU A 416 28.01 15.36 5.38
CA LEU A 416 27.00 15.90 6.30
C LEU A 416 26.82 15.05 7.57
N ILE A 417 27.32 13.82 7.63
CA ILE A 417 27.15 12.92 8.78
C ILE A 417 28.48 12.73 9.52
N LYS A 418 28.53 13.08 10.80
CA LYS A 418 29.70 12.80 11.66
C LYS A 418 29.67 11.38 12.22
N ARG A 419 28.47 10.91 12.56
CA ARG A 419 28.25 9.58 13.12
C ARG A 419 26.90 9.07 12.67
N LEU A 420 26.88 7.87 12.10
CA LEU A 420 25.69 7.09 11.84
C LEU A 420 25.66 5.85 12.73
N SER A 421 24.48 5.48 13.19
CA SER A 421 24.24 4.24 13.92
C SER A 421 22.92 3.65 13.45
N LYS A 422 22.91 2.34 13.21
CA LYS A 422 21.71 1.58 12.82
C LYS A 422 21.26 0.65 13.93
N LYS A 423 19.96 0.56 14.16
CA LYS A 423 19.32 -0.46 14.98
C LYS A 423 18.26 -1.16 14.15
N VAL A 424 18.38 -2.48 13.99
CA VAL A 424 17.42 -3.30 13.25
C VAL A 424 16.41 -3.90 14.22
N GLU A 425 15.12 -3.81 13.89
CA GLU A 425 14.03 -4.51 14.55
C GLU A 425 13.30 -5.39 13.53
N THR A 426 13.01 -6.64 13.90
CA THR A 426 12.34 -7.60 13.01
C THR A 426 11.09 -8.17 13.69
N PHE A 427 9.99 -8.22 12.94
CA PHE A 427 8.71 -8.80 13.34
C PHE A 427 8.31 -9.88 12.35
N TYR A 428 7.87 -11.04 12.85
CA TYR A 428 7.47 -12.17 12.01
C TYR A 428 5.96 -12.34 12.00
N PHE A 429 5.45 -12.65 10.82
CA PHE A 429 4.06 -12.87 10.51
C PHE A 429 3.96 -14.18 9.74
N LYS A 430 3.15 -15.11 10.25
CA LYS A 430 2.83 -16.34 9.50
C LYS A 430 1.66 -16.09 8.55
N ASP A 431 0.73 -15.27 8.99
CA ASP A 431 -0.54 -14.97 8.33
C ASP A 431 -0.95 -13.52 8.66
N ALA A 432 -2.01 -13.03 8.00
CA ALA A 432 -2.44 -11.64 8.06
C ALA A 432 -2.86 -11.16 9.46
N GLN A 433 -3.36 -12.06 10.33
CA GLN A 433 -4.02 -11.68 11.58
C GLN A 433 -3.22 -12.01 12.84
N LYS A 434 -2.11 -12.73 12.75
CA LYS A 434 -1.31 -13.10 13.92
C LYS A 434 0.07 -12.47 13.90
N ASP A 435 0.22 -11.45 14.74
CA ASP A 435 1.51 -10.96 15.16
C ASP A 435 2.20 -12.04 16.01
N HIS A 436 3.31 -12.56 15.52
CA HIS A 436 4.14 -13.50 16.26
C HIS A 436 5.46 -12.79 16.59
N PRO A 437 5.50 -11.97 17.67
CA PRO A 437 6.68 -11.20 18.00
C PRO A 437 7.86 -12.13 18.26
N LEU A 438 8.81 -12.16 17.33
CA LEU A 438 10.13 -12.74 17.58
C LEU A 438 10.89 -11.77 18.48
N LYS A 439 11.69 -12.31 19.40
CA LYS A 439 12.59 -11.50 20.22
C LYS A 439 13.49 -10.71 19.30
N THR A 440 13.41 -9.40 19.43
CA THR A 440 14.22 -8.41 18.70
C THR A 440 15.68 -8.62 19.10
N THR A 441 16.47 -9.30 18.29
CA THR A 441 17.92 -9.29 18.45
C THR A 441 18.43 -7.99 17.83
N ALA A 442 19.09 -7.16 18.64
CA ALA A 442 19.82 -5.98 18.18
C ALA A 442 21.09 -6.35 17.38
N SER A 443 21.11 -7.52 16.75
CA SER A 443 22.25 -8.06 16.00
C SER A 443 21.95 -7.96 14.51
N SER A 444 22.96 -7.55 13.76
CA SER A 444 23.01 -7.36 12.31
C SER A 444 22.64 -8.58 11.45
N ALA A 445 22.61 -9.78 12.03
CA ALA A 445 22.14 -10.98 11.36
C ALA A 445 20.66 -11.24 11.70
N VAL A 446 19.77 -10.99 10.75
CA VAL A 446 18.37 -11.42 10.84
C VAL A 446 18.36 -12.94 10.67
N GLU A 447 18.04 -13.68 11.75
CA GLU A 447 17.83 -15.13 11.66
C GLU A 447 16.45 -15.44 11.05
N LEU A 448 16.35 -15.32 9.74
CA LEU A 448 15.19 -15.66 8.91
C LEU A 448 15.02 -17.19 8.81
N LYS A 449 14.52 -17.81 9.88
CA LYS A 449 14.51 -19.28 10.06
C LYS A 449 13.20 -19.99 9.71
N LYS A 450 12.10 -19.27 9.49
CA LYS A 450 10.77 -19.85 9.29
C LYS A 450 10.17 -19.30 8.01
N GLU A 451 9.44 -20.15 7.28
CA GLU A 451 8.56 -19.69 6.21
C GLU A 451 7.58 -18.64 6.74
N GLY A 452 7.42 -17.54 6.00
CA GLY A 452 6.51 -16.44 6.34
C GLY A 452 7.11 -15.07 6.08
N ALA A 453 6.33 -14.03 6.42
CA ALA A 453 6.74 -12.64 6.23
C ALA A 453 7.49 -12.10 7.45
N TYR A 454 8.46 -11.24 7.19
CA TYR A 454 9.27 -10.56 8.19
C TYR A 454 9.29 -9.07 7.89
N SER A 455 8.62 -8.26 8.72
CA SER A 455 8.80 -6.80 8.68
C SER A 455 10.13 -6.45 9.34
N VAL A 456 11.03 -5.84 8.58
CA VAL A 456 12.33 -5.37 9.01
C VAL A 456 12.30 -3.84 9.05
N THR A 457 12.46 -3.30 10.25
CA THR A 457 12.52 -1.86 10.51
C THR A 457 13.93 -1.46 10.92
N VAL A 458 14.59 -0.60 10.15
CA VAL A 458 15.92 -0.06 10.46
C VAL A 458 15.77 1.36 10.98
N HIS A 459 16.22 1.59 12.20
CA HIS A 459 16.29 2.91 12.81
C HIS A 459 17.70 3.47 12.62
N TYR A 460 17.82 4.50 11.80
CA TYR A 460 19.03 5.28 11.66
C TYR A 460 19.01 6.44 12.65
N THR A 461 20.09 6.59 13.40
CA THR A 461 20.31 7.70 14.33
C THR A 461 21.72 8.22 14.16
N GLY A 462 21.92 9.51 14.38
CA GLY A 462 23.25 10.06 14.18
C GLY A 462 23.43 11.49 14.64
N LEU A 463 24.63 12.00 14.33
CA LEU A 463 25.00 13.41 14.49
C LEU A 463 25.49 13.94 13.16
N THR A 464 25.13 15.18 12.85
CA THR A 464 25.63 15.89 11.67
C THR A 464 27.12 16.20 11.78
N ALA A 465 27.74 16.58 10.66
CA ALA A 465 29.16 16.93 10.55
C ALA A 465 29.59 18.03 11.55
N SER A 466 28.71 19.00 11.85
CA SER A 466 28.94 20.03 12.88
C SER A 466 29.12 19.43 14.29
N GLY A 467 28.57 18.22 14.50
CA GLY A 467 28.57 17.52 15.78
C GLY A 467 27.53 18.05 16.77
N THR A 468 26.65 18.97 16.37
CA THR A 468 25.69 19.63 17.27
C THR A 468 24.26 19.12 17.10
N SER A 469 23.79 18.86 15.88
CA SER A 469 22.42 18.35 15.68
C SER A 469 22.37 16.84 15.55
N ALA A 470 21.37 16.26 16.20
CA ALA A 470 21.01 14.87 16.01
C ALA A 470 19.96 14.73 14.89
N PHE A 471 19.89 13.54 14.31
CA PHE A 471 18.85 13.16 13.35
C PHE A 471 18.39 11.73 13.60
N ASN A 472 17.18 11.42 13.14
CA ASN A 472 16.65 10.06 13.10
C ASN A 472 15.82 9.80 11.84
N ARG A 473 15.92 8.57 11.32
CA ARG A 473 15.13 8.06 10.18
C ARG A 473 14.74 6.60 10.40
N THR A 474 13.72 6.16 9.69
CA THR A 474 13.18 4.81 9.76
C THR A 474 13.00 4.25 8.35
N VAL A 475 13.67 3.15 8.05
CA VAL A 475 13.47 2.37 6.81
C VAL A 475 12.66 1.13 7.16
N ILE A 476 11.62 0.81 6.39
CA ILE A 476 10.71 -0.32 6.64
C ILE A 476 10.58 -1.16 5.38
N ARG A 477 10.93 -2.43 5.43
CA ARG A 477 10.70 -3.40 4.33
C ARG A 477 10.07 -4.67 4.88
N THR A 478 9.36 -5.37 4.03
CA THR A 478 8.99 -6.76 4.28
C THR A 478 9.88 -7.69 3.46
N LEU A 479 10.44 -8.69 4.13
CA LEU A 479 11.06 -9.86 3.50
C LEU A 479 10.10 -11.04 3.61
N TYR A 480 10.09 -11.94 2.63
CA TYR A 480 9.35 -13.20 2.71
C TYR A 480 10.30 -14.38 2.58
N VAL A 481 10.17 -15.35 3.48
CA VAL A 481 10.89 -16.61 3.42
C VAL A 481 9.92 -17.67 2.89
N ASP A 482 10.28 -18.32 1.78
CA ASP A 482 9.46 -19.39 1.20
C ASP A 482 9.71 -20.75 1.89
N GLN A 483 9.03 -21.79 1.40
CA GLN A 483 9.10 -23.15 1.93
C GLN A 483 10.48 -23.80 1.79
N ASP A 484 11.26 -23.34 0.80
CA ASP A 484 12.62 -23.81 0.53
C ASP A 484 13.66 -22.99 1.32
N GLY A 485 13.23 -21.96 2.03
CA GLY A 485 14.08 -21.06 2.81
C GLY A 485 14.72 -19.94 1.98
N ASN A 486 14.30 -19.73 0.72
CA ASN A 486 14.76 -18.58 -0.05
C ASN A 486 14.14 -17.29 0.49
N ILE A 487 14.92 -16.23 0.49
CA ILE A 487 14.50 -14.91 0.95
C ILE A 487 14.14 -14.06 -0.26
N HIS A 488 12.94 -13.50 -0.24
CA HIS A 488 12.40 -12.63 -1.26
C HIS A 488 12.18 -11.22 -0.70
N GLY A 489 12.45 -10.20 -1.52
CA GLY A 489 12.37 -8.78 -1.15
C GLY A 489 13.72 -8.15 -0.89
N ASP A 490 13.73 -6.82 -0.81
CA ASP A 490 14.96 -6.03 -0.69
C ASP A 490 15.39 -5.86 0.78
N ILE A 491 16.66 -6.13 1.06
CA ILE A 491 17.25 -5.91 2.38
C ILE A 491 17.37 -4.40 2.64
N PRO A 492 16.88 -3.88 3.78
CA PRO A 492 16.81 -2.43 4.01
C PRO A 492 18.12 -1.75 4.50
N TYR A 493 19.29 -2.40 4.41
CA TYR A 493 20.55 -1.92 5.02
C TYR A 493 21.83 -2.61 4.53
#